data_AF-A0AA41QXB4-F1
#
_entry.id   AF-A0AA41QXB4-F1
#
_cell.length_a   1.000
_cell.length_b   1.000
_cell.length_c   1.000
_cell.angle_alpha   90.00
_cell.angle_beta   90.00
_cell.angle_gamma   90.00
#
_symmetry.space_group_name_H-M   'P 1'
#
loop_
_entity.id
_entity.type
_entity.pdbx_description
1 polymer ?
#
loop_
_entity_poly.entity_id
_entity_poly.type
_entity_poly.pdbx_seq_one_letter_code
_entity_poly.pdbx_strand_id
1 'polypeptide(L)'
;MSTHLARRILVAVAAASVAVALSGCGASAGSAATGVWGDPGAARTPSLELHEDRSLSGTDGCNRLVGTWKMSGDRIEFGPLASTLMACEGVDTWLGSATAATIDGSTMTLTDQGGKKIGTLERQPTSSPS
;
A
#
# COMPACT_ATOMS: atom_id res chain seq x y z
N MET A 1 10.73 -38.85 -71.71
CA MET A 1 11.30 -37.53 -71.35
C MET A 1 11.31 -37.44 -69.83
N SER A 2 12.51 -37.33 -69.26
CA SER A 2 12.88 -36.65 -68.00
C SER A 2 12.20 -37.04 -66.68
N THR A 3 12.84 -37.12 -65.52
CA THR A 3 14.24 -37.19 -65.02
C THR A 3 14.10 -37.21 -63.49
N HIS A 4 14.87 -38.07 -62.84
CA HIS A 4 15.53 -37.92 -61.52
C HIS A 4 14.85 -37.21 -60.32
N LEU A 5 14.93 -37.94 -59.19
CA LEU A 5 14.94 -37.52 -57.79
C LEU A 5 15.54 -36.11 -57.54
N ALA A 6 14.99 -35.35 -56.59
CA ALA A 6 15.81 -34.61 -55.61
C ALA A 6 15.01 -34.08 -54.41
N ARG A 7 15.51 -34.47 -53.22
CA ARG A 7 15.58 -33.72 -51.96
C ARG A 7 14.31 -33.29 -51.23
N ARG A 8 13.99 -34.09 -50.21
CA ARG A 8 13.47 -33.64 -48.92
C ARG A 8 14.38 -32.53 -48.35
N ILE A 9 13.81 -31.37 -48.04
CA ILE A 9 14.42 -30.39 -47.14
C ILE A 9 13.41 -30.18 -46.01
N LEU A 10 13.69 -30.80 -44.86
CA LEU A 10 13.10 -30.39 -43.59
C LEU A 10 13.67 -29.00 -43.28
N VAL A 11 12.80 -27.99 -43.26
CA VAL A 11 13.13 -26.69 -42.67
C VAL A 11 12.54 -26.70 -41.26
N ALA A 12 13.37 -27.09 -40.29
CA ALA A 12 13.09 -26.90 -38.87
C ALA A 12 13.35 -25.43 -38.53
N VAL A 13 12.31 -24.59 -38.51
CA VAL A 13 12.40 -23.27 -37.90
C VAL A 13 12.12 -23.44 -36.42
N ALA A 14 13.18 -23.62 -35.65
CA ALA A 14 13.16 -23.37 -34.20
C ALA A 14 13.10 -21.85 -34.02
N ALA A 15 11.90 -21.28 -33.98
CA ALA A 15 11.71 -19.90 -33.57
C ALA A 15 11.84 -19.82 -32.05
N ALA A 16 12.97 -19.26 -31.60
CA ALA A 16 13.29 -19.01 -30.21
C ALA A 16 12.18 -18.18 -29.54
N SER A 17 11.59 -18.72 -28.48
CA SER A 17 10.72 -18.00 -27.56
C SER A 17 11.52 -16.92 -26.85
N VAL A 18 11.35 -15.67 -27.28
CA VAL A 18 11.84 -14.47 -26.58
C VAL A 18 11.09 -14.36 -25.26
N ALA A 19 11.69 -14.85 -24.18
CA ALA A 19 11.24 -14.56 -22.83
C ALA A 19 11.51 -13.07 -22.55
N VAL A 20 10.49 -12.23 -22.70
CA VAL A 20 10.53 -10.84 -22.24
C VAL A 20 10.59 -10.88 -20.71
N ALA A 21 11.79 -10.76 -20.15
CA ALA A 21 11.96 -10.49 -18.74
C ALA A 21 11.46 -9.07 -18.48
N LEU A 22 10.25 -8.93 -17.94
CA LEU A 22 9.82 -7.67 -17.33
C LEU A 22 10.66 -7.46 -16.07
N SER A 23 11.79 -6.76 -16.22
CA SER A 23 12.51 -6.13 -15.12
C SER A 23 11.65 -5.01 -14.56
N GLY A 24 10.59 -5.38 -13.83
CA GLY A 24 9.84 -4.44 -13.01
C GLY A 24 10.76 -3.90 -11.93
N CYS A 25 10.91 -2.58 -11.87
CA CYS A 25 11.55 -1.90 -10.75
C CYS A 25 10.79 -2.31 -9.48
N GLY A 26 11.36 -3.24 -8.71
CA GLY A 26 10.84 -3.66 -7.42
C GLY A 26 11.10 -2.56 -6.42
N ALA A 27 10.30 -1.48 -6.47
CA ALA A 27 10.05 -0.70 -5.27
C ALA A 27 9.54 -1.71 -4.25
N SER A 28 10.33 -1.97 -3.21
CA SER A 28 9.97 -2.90 -2.16
C SER A 28 8.58 -2.49 -1.70
N ALA A 29 7.59 -3.39 -1.76
CA ALA A 29 6.19 -3.03 -1.50
C ALA A 29 6.08 -2.16 -0.24
N GLY A 30 6.81 -2.52 0.83
CA GLY A 30 6.92 -1.74 2.07
C GLY A 30 7.30 -0.25 1.96
N SER A 31 8.02 0.20 0.93
CA SER A 31 8.36 1.61 0.70
C SER A 31 7.16 2.43 0.20
N ALA A 32 6.15 1.78 -0.38
CA ALA A 32 4.98 2.51 -0.86
C ALA A 32 4.07 2.96 0.29
N ALA A 33 4.05 2.24 1.42
CA ALA A 33 3.19 2.57 2.55
C ALA A 33 3.80 3.60 3.52
N THR A 34 5.13 3.66 3.61
CA THR A 34 5.82 4.54 4.55
C THR A 34 5.50 6.01 4.27
N GLY A 35 5.49 6.81 5.34
CA GLY A 35 5.19 8.24 5.32
C GLY A 35 3.86 8.60 6.00
N VAL A 36 3.44 9.84 5.76
CA VAL A 36 2.30 10.48 6.45
C VAL A 36 1.03 10.41 5.61
N TRP A 37 -0.07 10.08 6.28
CA TRP A 37 -1.42 9.91 5.74
C TRP A 37 -2.41 10.74 6.59
N GLY A 38 -3.20 11.59 5.96
CA GLY A 38 -3.94 12.66 6.63
C GLY A 38 -3.03 13.82 7.04
N ASP A 39 -3.59 14.95 7.49
CA ASP A 39 -2.79 16.11 7.88
C ASP A 39 -2.54 16.10 9.40
N PRO A 40 -1.29 15.84 9.87
CA PRO A 40 -0.97 15.85 11.30
C PRO A 40 -1.04 17.23 11.94
N GLY A 41 -1.02 18.31 11.15
CA GLY A 41 -1.19 19.69 11.62
C GLY A 41 -2.66 20.11 11.72
N ALA A 42 -3.57 19.39 11.07
CA ALA A 42 -5.00 19.68 11.14
C ALA A 42 -5.58 19.28 12.50
N ALA A 43 -6.10 20.26 13.23
CA ALA A 43 -6.76 20.02 14.50
C ALA A 43 -7.99 19.11 14.32
N ARG A 44 -8.17 18.18 15.26
CA ARG A 44 -9.34 17.28 15.34
C ARG A 44 -9.60 16.43 14.09
N THR A 45 -8.54 16.16 13.33
CA THR A 45 -8.60 15.35 12.11
C THR A 45 -7.74 14.11 12.28
N PRO A 46 -8.17 12.93 11.78
CA PRO A 46 -7.38 11.72 11.86
C PRO A 46 -6.15 11.76 10.96
N SER A 47 -5.04 11.21 11.43
CA SER A 47 -3.82 11.01 10.65
C SER A 47 -3.00 9.83 11.17
N LEU A 48 -2.19 9.25 10.28
CA LEU A 48 -1.24 8.17 10.57
C LEU A 48 0.11 8.48 9.92
N GLU A 49 1.17 8.10 10.61
CA GLU A 49 2.52 8.02 10.06
C GLU A 49 3.00 6.57 10.17
N LEU A 50 3.35 6.00 9.02
CA LEU A 50 3.88 4.65 8.92
C LEU A 50 5.41 4.71 8.77
N HIS A 51 6.12 4.23 9.78
CA HIS A 51 7.58 4.29 9.84
C HIS A 51 8.23 3.08 9.15
N GLU A 52 9.47 3.26 8.67
CA GLU A 52 10.23 2.22 7.97
C GLU A 52 10.49 0.98 8.85
N ASP A 53 10.60 1.18 10.16
CA ASP A 53 10.82 0.14 11.17
C ASP A 53 9.57 -0.67 11.52
N ARG A 54 8.46 -0.44 10.81
CA ARG A 54 7.14 -1.08 11.01
C ARG A 54 6.40 -0.60 12.25
N SER A 55 6.86 0.44 12.92
CA SER A 55 6.05 1.17 13.89
C SER A 55 5.08 2.13 13.18
N LEU A 56 4.02 2.52 13.89
CA LEU A 56 3.15 3.61 13.47
C LEU A 56 2.84 4.52 14.65
N SER A 57 2.58 5.77 14.33
CA SER A 57 2.06 6.79 15.23
C SER A 57 0.93 7.56 14.55
N GLY A 58 0.03 8.17 15.31
CA GLY A 58 -1.02 8.99 14.72
C GLY A 58 -2.01 9.54 15.73
N THR A 59 -3.15 9.99 15.21
CA THR A 59 -4.28 10.50 15.98
C THR A 59 -5.58 10.15 15.28
N ASP A 60 -6.62 9.79 16.01
CA ASP A 60 -7.98 9.68 15.45
C ASP A 60 -8.73 11.04 15.47
N GLY A 61 -8.01 12.12 15.74
CA GLY A 61 -8.53 13.47 15.91
C GLY A 61 -8.77 13.84 17.38
N CYS A 62 -8.96 12.87 18.27
CA CYS A 62 -9.07 13.10 19.71
C CYS A 62 -7.93 12.44 20.47
N ASN A 63 -7.71 11.17 20.20
CA ASN A 63 -6.78 10.30 20.89
C ASN A 63 -5.53 10.03 20.06
N ARG A 64 -4.42 9.84 20.78
CA ARG A 64 -3.12 9.51 20.17
C ARG A 64 -3.08 8.01 19.97
N LEU A 65 -2.62 7.58 18.79
CA LEU A 65 -2.53 6.19 18.38
C LEU A 65 -1.07 5.80 18.23
N VAL A 66 -0.71 4.61 18.72
CA VAL A 66 0.59 3.97 18.46
C VAL A 66 0.38 2.48 18.21
N GLY A 67 1.24 1.90 17.38
CA GLY A 67 1.13 0.48 17.07
C GLY A 67 2.21 -0.01 16.12
N THR A 68 1.90 -1.10 15.43
CA THR A 68 2.77 -1.66 14.40
C THR A 68 1.97 -1.97 13.15
N TRP A 69 2.65 -2.09 12.02
CA TRP A 69 2.02 -2.45 10.76
C TRP A 69 2.88 -3.40 9.95
N LYS A 70 2.24 -4.16 9.05
CA LYS A 70 2.90 -4.99 8.06
C LYS A 70 2.23 -4.78 6.72
N MET A 71 2.95 -5.05 5.63
CA MET A 71 2.40 -4.95 4.28
C MET A 71 2.61 -6.23 3.50
N SER A 72 1.57 -6.63 2.78
CA SER A 72 1.55 -7.73 1.83
C SER A 72 0.88 -7.23 0.55
N GLY A 73 1.67 -7.05 -0.51
CA GLY A 73 1.20 -6.40 -1.74
C GLY A 73 0.78 -4.95 -1.49
N ASP A 74 -0.48 -4.64 -1.75
CA ASP A 74 -1.15 -3.35 -1.56
C ASP A 74 -1.93 -3.27 -0.23
N ARG A 75 -1.97 -4.37 0.54
CA ARG A 75 -2.70 -4.47 1.80
C ARG A 75 -1.77 -4.22 2.98
N ILE A 76 -2.20 -3.33 3.86
CA ILE A 76 -1.61 -3.11 5.17
C ILE A 76 -2.43 -3.83 6.22
N GLU A 77 -1.75 -4.50 7.14
CA GLU A 77 -2.34 -5.07 8.36
C GLU A 77 -1.77 -4.32 9.56
N PHE A 78 -2.65 -3.79 10.40
CA PHE A 78 -2.28 -3.14 11.64
C PHE A 78 -2.25 -4.18 12.76
N GLY A 79 -1.19 -4.13 13.58
CA GLY A 79 -1.21 -4.78 14.89
C GLY A 79 -2.19 -4.06 15.84
N PRO A 80 -2.30 -4.52 17.10
CA PRO A 80 -3.10 -3.83 18.09
C PRO A 80 -2.69 -2.36 18.21
N LEU A 81 -3.67 -1.46 18.09
CA LEU A 81 -3.47 -0.03 18.30
C LEU A 81 -3.67 0.30 19.77
N ALA A 82 -2.65 0.85 20.41
CA ALA A 82 -2.80 1.48 21.71
C ALA A 82 -3.27 2.92 21.52
N SER A 83 -4.22 3.35 22.36
CA SER A 83 -4.85 4.66 22.28
C SER A 83 -4.91 5.32 23.66
N THR A 84 -4.87 6.65 23.68
CA THR A 84 -5.34 7.40 24.85
C THR A 84 -6.87 7.28 24.99
N LEU A 85 -7.42 7.71 26.13
CA LEU A 85 -8.85 7.63 26.45
C LEU A 85 -9.46 9.02 26.74
N MET A 86 -9.09 10.02 25.93
CA MET A 86 -9.70 11.35 25.98
C MET A 86 -11.08 11.32 25.32
N ALA A 87 -11.98 12.15 25.85
CA ALA A 87 -13.27 12.42 25.25
C ALA A 87 -13.25 13.82 24.61
N CYS A 88 -13.56 13.91 23.32
CA CYS A 88 -13.63 15.16 22.58
C CYS A 88 -15.03 15.29 21.97
N GLU A 89 -15.69 16.41 22.25
CA GLU A 89 -16.99 16.69 21.67
C GLU A 89 -16.89 16.92 20.15
N GLY A 90 -17.78 16.26 19.40
CA GLY A 90 -17.90 16.43 17.95
C GLY A 90 -16.78 15.78 17.12
N VAL A 91 -15.95 14.92 17.71
CA VAL A 91 -14.90 14.18 16.98
C VAL A 91 -15.31 12.72 16.85
N ASP A 92 -15.34 12.22 15.62
CA ASP A 92 -15.51 10.79 15.34
C ASP A 92 -14.14 10.10 15.36
N THR A 93 -13.91 9.26 16.37
CA THR A 93 -12.64 8.55 16.61
C THR A 93 -12.53 7.23 15.85
N TRP A 94 -13.17 7.13 14.67
CA TRP A 94 -13.27 5.89 13.88
C TRP A 94 -11.91 5.24 13.61
N LEU A 95 -10.84 6.03 13.44
CA LEU A 95 -9.51 5.52 13.05
C LEU A 95 -8.92 4.55 14.09
N GLY A 96 -9.24 4.71 15.37
CA GLY A 96 -8.76 3.80 16.42
C GLY A 96 -9.26 2.36 16.27
N SER A 97 -10.28 2.12 15.44
CA SER A 97 -10.83 0.78 15.14
C SER A 97 -10.22 0.11 13.90
N ALA A 98 -9.29 0.77 13.21
CA ALA A 98 -8.69 0.25 11.99
C ALA A 98 -7.84 -1.01 12.28
N THR A 99 -8.06 -2.06 11.51
CA THR A 99 -7.27 -3.30 11.58
C THR A 99 -6.51 -3.57 10.28
N ALA A 100 -6.97 -3.01 9.16
CA ALA A 100 -6.29 -3.12 7.89
C ALA A 100 -6.53 -1.89 7.02
N ALA A 101 -5.68 -1.71 6.02
CA ALA A 101 -5.88 -0.74 4.96
C ALA A 101 -5.47 -1.28 3.60
N THR A 102 -5.89 -0.60 2.54
CA THR A 102 -5.41 -0.79 1.16
C THR A 102 -4.95 0.56 0.63
N ILE A 103 -3.93 0.55 -0.23
CA ILE A 103 -3.43 1.77 -0.87
C ILE A 103 -3.72 1.72 -2.36
N ASP A 104 -4.40 2.76 -2.85
CA ASP A 104 -4.54 3.05 -4.27
C ASP A 104 -4.00 4.47 -4.53
N GLY A 105 -2.83 4.56 -5.14
CA GLY A 105 -2.13 5.82 -5.38
C GLY A 105 -1.85 6.62 -4.11
N SER A 106 -2.53 7.78 -3.96
CA SER A 106 -2.43 8.65 -2.80
C SER A 106 -3.49 8.38 -1.73
N THR A 107 -4.42 7.46 -1.96
CA THR A 107 -5.54 7.22 -1.04
C THR A 107 -5.32 5.92 -0.27
N MET A 108 -5.32 6.01 1.07
CA MET A 108 -5.40 4.87 1.96
C MET A 108 -6.86 4.66 2.35
N THR A 109 -7.41 3.48 2.05
CA THR A 109 -8.75 3.07 2.51
C THR A 109 -8.61 2.13 3.71
N LEU A 110 -9.23 2.49 4.83
CA LEU A 110 -9.13 1.74 6.08
C LEU A 110 -10.39 0.92 6.37
N THR A 111 -10.17 -0.23 6.98
CA THR A 111 -11.22 -1.21 7.34
C THR A 111 -11.08 -1.67 8.78
N ASP A 112 -12.23 -1.97 9.40
CA ASP A 112 -12.30 -2.61 10.72
C ASP A 112 -12.09 -4.12 10.66
N GLN A 113 -12.19 -4.78 11.82
CA GLN A 113 -12.03 -6.24 11.96
C GLN A 113 -13.04 -7.03 11.11
N GLY A 114 -14.23 -6.47 10.85
CA GLY A 114 -15.26 -7.08 10.00
C GLY A 114 -15.02 -6.86 8.50
N GLY A 115 -13.95 -6.16 8.13
CA GLY A 115 -13.67 -5.77 6.75
C GLY A 115 -14.54 -4.62 6.24
N LYS A 116 -15.30 -3.96 7.12
CA LYS A 116 -16.12 -2.80 6.73
C LYS A 116 -15.20 -1.60 6.54
N LYS A 117 -15.37 -0.87 5.43
CA LYS A 117 -14.72 0.43 5.23
C LYS A 117 -15.18 1.42 6.31
N ILE A 118 -14.23 2.00 7.03
CA ILE A 118 -14.46 2.95 8.12
C ILE A 118 -14.00 4.38 7.78
N GLY A 119 -13.08 4.54 6.82
CA GLY A 119 -12.61 5.86 6.42
C GLY A 119 -11.52 5.79 5.37
N THR A 120 -11.03 6.97 5.01
CA THR A 120 -9.90 7.14 4.08
C THR A 120 -8.95 8.22 4.61
N LEU A 121 -7.67 8.07 4.33
CA LEU A 121 -6.65 9.09 4.55
C LEU A 121 -5.91 9.35 3.25
N GLU A 122 -5.69 10.62 2.93
CA GLU A 122 -4.88 11.02 1.77
C GLU A 122 -3.41 11.13 2.16
N ARG A 123 -2.52 10.66 1.30
CA ARG A 123 -1.08 10.82 1.46
C ARG A 123 -0.76 12.32 1.54
N GLN A 124 0.01 12.70 2.55
CA GLN A 124 0.52 14.07 2.58
C GLN A 124 1.51 14.27 1.44
N PRO A 125 1.37 15.35 0.67
CA PRO A 125 2.39 15.71 -0.30
C PRO A 125 3.68 15.95 0.48
N THR A 126 4.74 15.22 0.12
CA THR A 126 6.07 15.55 0.61
C THR A 126 6.41 16.92 0.03
N SER A 127 6.33 17.98 0.82
CA SER A 127 6.85 19.28 0.41
C SER A 127 8.34 19.10 0.14
N SER A 128 8.74 19.14 -1.13
CA SER A 128 10.14 19.11 -1.53
C SER A 128 10.88 20.19 -0.74
N PRO A 129 12.02 19.90 -0.08
CA PRO A 129 12.81 20.96 0.53
C PRO A 129 13.23 21.92 -0.59
N SER A 130 12.98 23.22 -0.39
CA SER A 130 13.56 24.27 -1.23
C SER A 130 15.07 24.34 -1.04
#